data_AF-A0A9P9FRA4-F1
#
_entry.id   AF-A0A9P9FRA4-F1
#
_cell.length_a   1.000
_cell.length_b   1.000
_cell.length_c   1.000
_cell.angle_alpha   90.00
_cell.angle_beta   90.00
_cell.angle_gamma   90.00
#
_symmetry.space_group_name_H-M   'P 1'
#
loop_
_entity.id
_entity.type
_entity.pdbx_description
1 polymer ?
#
loop_
_entity_poly.entity_id
_entity_poly.type
_entity_poly.pdbx_seq_one_letter_code
_entity_poly.pdbx_strand_id
1 'polypeptide(L)'
;PQKDGQVNRKCKASSLAMHMTSKSSAYLENVWIWTADHDIDKVTKDQIDVYTGRGLLIESDNAWLWGTSAEHAVLYQYQLLNAKNILMGMIQTDSPYSQPVLKAP
;
A
#
# COMPACT_ATOMS: atom_id res chain seq x y z
N PRO A 1 18.34 3.72 3.53
CA PRO A 1 18.54 2.26 3.38
C PRO A 1 18.10 1.83 1.98
N GLN A 2 19.02 1.97 1.03
CA GLN A 2 18.80 1.52 -0.35
C GLN A 2 20.09 0.79 -0.73
N LYS A 3 20.19 -0.50 -0.39
CA LYS A 3 21.43 -1.24 -0.63
C LYS A 3 21.19 -2.72 -0.95
N ASP A 4 22.04 -3.19 -1.86
CA ASP A 4 22.58 -4.54 -2.03
C ASP A 4 21.63 -5.71 -2.40
N GLY A 5 20.36 -5.45 -2.66
CA GLY A 5 19.44 -6.49 -3.15
C GLY A 5 19.11 -7.55 -2.10
N GLN A 6 19.31 -7.22 -0.82
CA GLN A 6 18.90 -8.04 0.31
C GLN A 6 17.85 -7.31 1.15
N VAL A 7 16.90 -8.07 1.69
CA VAL A 7 15.84 -7.51 2.54
C VAL A 7 16.40 -7.16 3.92
N ASN A 8 16.42 -5.87 4.26
CA ASN A 8 16.76 -5.44 5.61
C ASN A 8 15.58 -5.68 6.57
N ARG A 9 15.71 -6.64 7.48
CA ARG A 9 14.65 -6.99 8.45
C ARG A 9 14.23 -5.83 9.37
N LYS A 10 15.10 -4.82 9.58
CA LYS A 10 14.79 -3.62 10.37
C LYS A 10 13.90 -2.62 9.61
N CYS A 11 13.72 -2.79 8.30
CA CYS A 11 12.92 -1.90 7.46
C CYS A 11 11.53 -2.46 7.13
N LYS A 12 11.06 -3.48 7.87
CA LYS A 12 9.67 -3.96 7.77
C LYS A 12 8.72 -2.97 8.45
N ALA A 13 7.69 -2.51 7.73
CA ALA A 13 6.71 -1.57 8.24
C ALA A 13 5.41 -2.26 8.68
N SER A 14 4.73 -2.97 7.77
CA SER A 14 3.42 -3.58 8.06
C SER A 14 3.18 -4.86 7.25
N SER A 15 2.31 -5.74 7.76
CA SER A 15 1.86 -6.94 7.03
C SER A 15 0.73 -6.62 6.04
N LEU A 16 -0.15 -5.69 6.43
CA LEU A 16 -1.29 -5.16 5.69
C LEU A 16 -1.58 -3.76 6.23
N ALA A 17 -1.64 -2.75 5.37
CA ALA A 17 -1.83 -1.36 5.80
C ALA A 17 -3.29 -1.04 6.15
N MET A 18 -4.25 -1.57 5.40
CA MET A 18 -5.68 -1.43 5.72
C MET A 18 -6.47 -2.70 5.35
N HIS A 19 -7.37 -3.11 6.25
CA HIS A 19 -8.25 -4.26 6.06
C HIS A 19 -9.71 -3.88 6.28
N MET A 20 -10.50 -3.90 5.22
CA MET A 20 -11.95 -3.77 5.28
C MET A 20 -12.58 -5.16 5.28
N THR A 21 -12.86 -5.69 6.47
CA THR A 21 -13.43 -7.04 6.65
C THR A 21 -14.82 -7.21 6.00
N SER A 22 -15.30 -8.46 5.92
CA SER A 22 -16.57 -8.79 5.25
C SER A 22 -17.80 -8.04 5.76
N LYS A 23 -17.85 -7.75 7.07
CA LYS A 23 -18.98 -7.04 7.70
C LYS A 23 -18.76 -5.53 7.86
N SER A 24 -17.62 -5.00 7.44
CA SER A 24 -17.39 -3.55 7.51
C SER A 24 -18.05 -2.82 6.36
N SER A 25 -18.21 -1.51 6.52
CA SER A 25 -18.52 -0.57 5.46
C SER A 25 -17.76 0.73 5.73
N ALA A 26 -17.34 1.43 4.69
CA ALA A 26 -16.63 2.69 4.83
C ALA A 26 -16.95 3.65 3.68
N TYR A 27 -16.95 4.93 4.01
CA TYR A 27 -16.77 6.02 3.07
C TYR A 27 -15.38 6.59 3.31
N LEU A 28 -14.50 6.46 2.33
CA LEU A 28 -13.12 6.92 2.37
C LEU A 28 -12.95 8.00 1.31
N GLU A 29 -12.62 9.22 1.73
CA GLU A 29 -12.31 10.33 0.83
C GLU A 29 -10.93 10.90 1.18
N ASN A 30 -10.09 11.13 0.16
CA ASN A 30 -8.75 11.69 0.32
C ASN A 30 -7.87 10.91 1.32
N VAL A 31 -7.85 9.57 1.17
CA VAL A 31 -7.03 8.68 2.00
C VAL A 31 -5.84 8.17 1.20
N TRP A 32 -4.64 8.41 1.73
CA TRP A 32 -3.38 7.95 1.15
C TRP A 32 -2.74 6.87 2.02
N ILE A 33 -2.67 5.65 1.48
CA ILE A 33 -2.09 4.47 2.10
C ILE A 33 -0.68 4.30 1.52
N TRP A 34 0.26 5.06 2.07
CA TRP A 34 1.60 5.19 1.52
C TRP A 34 2.62 4.33 2.28
N THR A 35 3.39 3.53 1.54
CA THR A 35 4.63 2.94 2.05
C THR A 35 5.78 3.79 1.57
N ALA A 36 6.63 4.24 2.49
CA ALA A 36 7.63 5.27 2.17
C ALA A 36 8.64 4.83 1.11
N ASP A 37 8.67 5.55 -0.02
CA ASP A 37 9.69 5.42 -1.07
C ASP A 37 10.87 6.39 -0.87
N HIS A 38 10.69 7.45 -0.09
CA HIS A 38 11.72 8.40 0.30
C HIS A 38 11.53 8.93 1.72
N ASP A 39 12.62 9.46 2.29
CA ASP A 39 12.61 10.14 3.58
C ASP A 39 12.04 11.57 3.44
N ILE A 40 10.92 11.85 4.11
CA ILE A 40 10.21 13.14 4.02
C ILE A 40 10.85 14.25 4.85
N ASP A 41 11.68 13.90 5.84
CA ASP A 41 12.27 14.86 6.78
C ASP A 41 13.65 15.33 6.31
N LYS A 42 14.21 14.69 5.28
CA LYS A 42 15.47 15.10 4.66
C LYS A 42 15.26 16.02 3.48
N VAL A 43 16.03 17.11 3.44
CA VAL A 43 16.05 18.06 2.31
C VAL A 43 16.33 17.39 0.97
N THR A 44 17.20 16.37 0.97
CA THR A 44 17.59 15.63 -0.24
C THR A 44 16.54 14.62 -0.71
N LYS A 45 15.53 14.30 0.11
CA LYS A 45 14.50 13.28 -0.14
C LYS A 45 15.11 11.95 -0.59
N ASP A 46 16.09 11.48 0.18
CA ASP A 46 16.81 10.24 -0.13
C ASP A 46 15.81 9.09 -0.29
N GLN A 47 15.93 8.33 -1.39
CA GLN A 47 15.15 7.10 -1.57
C GLN A 47 15.49 6.07 -0.49
N ILE A 48 14.46 5.33 -0.07
CA ILE A 48 14.56 4.31 0.97
C ILE A 48 13.78 3.06 0.59
N ASP A 49 14.25 1.91 1.05
CA ASP A 49 13.53 0.64 0.94
C ASP A 49 12.83 0.34 2.26
N VAL A 50 11.50 0.45 2.28
CA VAL A 50 10.62 0.09 3.39
C VAL A 50 9.61 -0.95 2.92
N TYR A 51 9.36 -1.97 3.74
CA TYR A 51 8.60 -3.15 3.32
C TYR A 51 7.23 -3.23 4.00
N THR A 52 6.19 -2.87 3.26
CA THR A 52 4.78 -3.20 3.56
C THR A 52 4.35 -4.38 2.71
N GLY A 53 3.81 -5.43 3.33
CA GLY A 53 3.39 -6.62 2.61
C GLY A 53 2.24 -6.35 1.63
N ARG A 54 1.18 -5.68 2.10
CA ARG A 54 -0.09 -5.48 1.38
C ARG A 54 -0.64 -4.09 1.66
N GLY A 55 -1.21 -3.42 0.65
CA GLY A 55 -1.82 -2.11 0.78
C GLY A 55 -3.20 -2.18 1.43
N LEU A 56 -4.25 -2.17 0.62
CA LEU A 56 -5.64 -2.24 1.04
C LEU A 56 -6.31 -3.56 0.62
N LEU A 57 -6.75 -4.35 1.59
CA LEU A 57 -7.61 -5.52 1.38
C LEU A 57 -9.07 -5.16 1.64
N ILE A 58 -9.94 -5.37 0.66
CA ILE A 58 -11.37 -5.11 0.71
C ILE A 58 -12.13 -6.42 0.59
N GLU A 59 -12.86 -6.78 1.65
CA GLU A 59 -13.80 -7.91 1.69
C GLU A 59 -15.24 -7.45 1.95
N SER A 60 -15.47 -6.15 2.16
CA SER A 60 -16.76 -5.56 2.52
C SER A 60 -17.85 -5.74 1.46
N ASP A 61 -19.11 -5.73 1.92
CA ASP A 61 -20.30 -5.81 1.06
C ASP A 61 -20.79 -4.45 0.52
N ASN A 62 -20.26 -3.33 1.04
CA ASN A 62 -20.56 -1.98 0.58
C ASN A 62 -19.48 -0.97 1.00
N ALA A 63 -18.95 -0.18 0.06
CA ALA A 63 -18.02 0.91 0.37
C ALA A 63 -17.88 1.93 -0.78
N TRP A 64 -17.42 3.14 -0.43
CA TRP A 64 -17.08 4.20 -1.38
C TRP A 64 -15.68 4.74 -1.11
N LEU A 65 -14.86 4.72 -2.14
CA LEU A 65 -13.48 5.21 -2.13
C LEU A 65 -13.36 6.33 -3.15
N TRP A 66 -13.28 7.57 -2.67
CA TRP A 66 -13.18 8.78 -3.47
C TRP A 66 -11.77 9.37 -3.35
N GLY A 67 -11.02 9.35 -4.45
CA GLY A 67 -9.66 9.90 -4.48
C GLY A 67 -8.70 9.21 -3.51
N THR A 68 -8.75 7.88 -3.41
CA THR A 68 -7.83 7.12 -2.56
C THR A 68 -6.58 6.71 -3.34
N SER A 69 -5.44 6.64 -2.64
CA SER A 69 -4.19 6.10 -3.19
C SER A 69 -3.63 5.02 -2.25
N ALA A 70 -3.08 3.96 -2.84
CA ALA A 70 -2.32 2.95 -2.11
C ALA A 70 -1.04 2.65 -2.90
N GLU A 71 0.12 2.78 -2.27
CA GLU A 71 1.40 2.77 -2.98
C GLU A 71 2.47 1.95 -2.27
N HIS A 72 3.35 1.39 -3.10
CA HIS A 72 4.60 0.73 -2.73
C HIS A 72 4.47 -0.47 -1.77
N ALA A 73 3.29 -1.09 -1.68
CA ALA A 73 3.17 -2.41 -1.06
C ALA A 73 3.75 -3.50 -1.96
N VAL A 74 4.35 -4.53 -1.36
CA VAL A 74 5.13 -5.57 -2.05
C VAL A 74 4.25 -6.51 -2.88
N LEU A 75 3.08 -6.92 -2.36
CA LEU A 75 2.20 -7.89 -3.02
C LEU A 75 1.12 -7.23 -3.89
N TYR A 76 0.43 -6.23 -3.34
CA TYR A 76 -0.64 -5.51 -4.04
C TYR A 76 -0.93 -4.18 -3.35
N GLN A 77 -1.39 -3.21 -4.13
CA GLN A 77 -1.84 -1.92 -3.63
C GLN A 77 -3.30 -1.98 -3.18
N TYR A 78 -4.17 -2.53 -4.03
CA TYR A 78 -5.57 -2.82 -3.73
C TYR A 78 -5.86 -4.28 -4.06
N GLN A 79 -6.60 -4.97 -3.19
CA GLN A 79 -7.15 -6.29 -3.48
C GLN A 79 -8.60 -6.36 -3.00
N LEU A 80 -9.50 -6.74 -3.91
CA LEU A 80 -10.88 -7.06 -3.58
C LEU A 80 -11.03 -8.58 -3.49
N LEU A 81 -11.48 -9.10 -2.35
CA LEU A 81 -11.67 -10.52 -2.12
C LEU A 81 -13.11 -10.75 -1.62
N ASN A 82 -13.95 -11.37 -2.45
CA ASN A 82 -15.36 -11.61 -2.17
C ASN A 82 -16.18 -10.33 -1.86
N ALA A 83 -15.64 -9.15 -2.13
CA ALA A 83 -16.29 -7.87 -1.89
C ALA A 83 -17.45 -7.62 -2.87
N LYS A 84 -18.42 -6.82 -2.44
CA LYS A 84 -19.60 -6.44 -3.23
C LYS A 84 -19.87 -4.95 -3.10
N ASN A 85 -20.52 -4.37 -4.10
CA ASN A 85 -20.99 -2.97 -4.11
C ASN A 85 -19.90 -1.96 -3.68
N ILE A 86 -18.73 -2.02 -4.32
CA ILE A 86 -17.60 -1.12 -4.05
C ILE A 86 -17.50 -0.09 -5.17
N LEU A 87 -17.60 1.19 -4.82
CA LEU A 87 -17.27 2.28 -5.75
C LEU A 87 -15.87 2.80 -5.46
N MET A 88 -15.05 2.93 -6.50
CA MET A 88 -13.66 3.42 -6.42
C MET A 88 -13.42 4.44 -7.53
N GLY A 89 -13.21 5.72 -7.20
CA GLY A 89 -13.19 6.81 -8.18
C GLY A 89 -12.43 8.07 -7.74
N MET A 90 -11.39 8.53 -8.44
CA MET A 90 -10.39 7.67 -9.11
C MET A 90 -9.47 7.08 -8.04
N ILE A 91 -8.90 5.90 -8.32
CA ILE A 91 -7.80 5.35 -7.53
C ILE A 91 -6.45 5.56 -8.21
N GLN A 92 -5.39 5.62 -7.42
CA GLN A 92 -4.03 5.69 -7.91
C GLN A 92 -3.15 4.67 -7.17
N THR A 93 -2.12 4.18 -7.87
CA THR A 93 -1.15 3.21 -7.35
C THR A 93 0.25 3.43 -7.93
N ASP A 94 1.28 3.07 -7.16
CA ASP A 94 2.66 2.92 -7.63
C ASP A 94 3.30 1.65 -7.05
N SER A 95 4.19 1.02 -7.82
CA SER A 95 4.95 -0.17 -7.39
C SER A 95 6.17 0.24 -6.55
N PRO A 96 6.63 -0.57 -5.59
CA PRO A 96 7.81 -0.22 -4.81
C PRO A 96 9.07 -0.18 -5.69
N TYR A 97 9.86 0.89 -5.61
CA TYR A 97 11.05 1.09 -6.46
C TYR A 97 12.17 0.06 -6.23
N SER A 98 12.11 -0.67 -5.11
CA SER A 98 13.00 -1.81 -4.86
C SER A 98 12.73 -3.02 -5.77
N GLN A 99 11.56 -3.10 -6.40
CA GLN A 99 11.24 -4.14 -7.38
C GLN A 99 11.79 -3.78 -8.78
N PRO A 100 12.29 -4.76 -9.56
CA PRO A 100 12.25 -6.21 -9.31
C PRO A 100 13.50 -6.77 -8.59
N VAL A 101 14.42 -5.92 -8.12
CA VAL A 101 15.66 -6.37 -7.44
C VAL A 101 15.32 -7.20 -6.19
N LEU A 102 14.40 -6.70 -5.37
CA LEU A 102 13.73 -7.47 -4.32
C LEU A 102 12.41 -7.99 -4.88
N LYS A 103 12.37 -9.27 -5.25
CA LYS A 103 11.15 -9.89 -5.76
C LYS A 103 10.09 -9.97 -4.67
N ALA A 104 8.83 -9.77 -5.06
CA ALA A 104 7.70 -10.17 -4.24
C ALA A 104 7.79 -11.68 -3.91
N PRO A 105 7.40 -12.10 -2.70
CA PRO A 105 7.39 -13.51 -2.32
C PRO A 105 6.34 -14.32 -3.10
#